data_AF-A0A4J2DIU2-F1
#
_entry.id   AF-A0A4J2DIU2-F1
#
_cell.length_a   1.000
_cell.length_b   1.000
_cell.length_c   1.000
_cell.angle_alpha   90.00
_cell.angle_beta   90.00
_cell.angle_gamma   90.00
#
_symmetry.space_group_name_H-M   'P 1'
#
loop_
_entity.id
_entity.type
_entity.pdbx_description
1 polymer ?
#
loop_
_entity_poly.entity_id
_entity_poly.type
_entity_poly.pdbx_seq_one_letter_code
_entity_poly.pdbx_strand_id
1 'polypeptide(L)'
;MDKKLIGLDLTHIADGGLQEKLDKELEKVFDNILDLNTDAKAKRKVTITLTMSANEERTVVDTTMEVKSKFAPQNGVATTILRMIEEYKQLKERTNKLSLMISNYYVGTLDFKLKCPIELLETQHYTMCAYLKILEQRAEIENIEF
;
A
#
# COMPACT_ATOMS: atom_id res chain seq x y z
N MET A 1 -37.18 40.98 -3.44
CA MET A 1 -36.40 39.95 -4.14
C MET A 1 -34.93 40.26 -3.89
N ASP A 2 -34.29 39.54 -2.98
CA ASP A 2 -32.88 39.71 -2.68
C ASP A 2 -32.05 39.42 -3.93
N LYS A 3 -31.31 40.43 -4.39
CA LYS A 3 -30.40 40.34 -5.52
C LYS A 3 -29.22 39.48 -5.05
N LYS A 4 -29.12 38.24 -5.54
CA LYS A 4 -27.97 37.38 -5.27
C LYS A 4 -26.72 38.09 -5.79
N LEU A 5 -25.89 38.63 -4.89
CA LEU A 5 -24.71 39.44 -5.23
C LEU A 5 -23.62 38.65 -5.96
N ILE A 6 -23.64 37.32 -5.85
CA ILE A 6 -22.71 36.44 -6.55
C ILE A 6 -23.50 35.22 -7.04
N GLY A 7 -23.75 35.16 -8.35
CA GLY A 7 -24.11 33.94 -9.05
C GLY A 7 -22.84 33.31 -9.57
N LEU A 8 -22.25 32.37 -8.81
CA LEU A 8 -21.03 31.70 -9.22
C LEU A 8 -21.39 30.63 -10.25
N ASP A 9 -21.37 31.02 -11.52
CA ASP A 9 -21.45 30.07 -12.64
C ASP A 9 -20.05 29.58 -12.98
N LEU A 10 -19.76 28.35 -12.61
CA LEU A 10 -18.45 27.71 -12.78
C LEU A 10 -18.11 27.46 -14.26
N THR A 11 -19.11 27.51 -15.15
CA THR A 11 -18.95 27.29 -16.59
C THR A 11 -18.23 28.43 -17.30
N HIS A 12 -18.27 29.65 -16.73
CA HIS A 12 -17.63 30.83 -17.32
C HIS A 12 -16.30 31.22 -16.65
N ILE A 13 -15.88 30.47 -15.64
CA ILE A 13 -14.64 30.74 -14.90
C ILE A 13 -13.50 29.97 -15.56
N ALA A 14 -12.45 30.70 -15.97
CA ALA A 14 -11.26 30.16 -16.63
C ALA A 14 -11.59 29.31 -17.87
N ASP A 15 -12.50 29.81 -18.73
CA ASP A 15 -12.93 29.20 -20.00
C ASP A 15 -13.45 27.74 -19.86
N GLY A 16 -14.12 27.45 -18.73
CA GLY A 16 -14.61 26.10 -18.42
C GLY A 16 -13.53 25.14 -17.90
N GLY A 17 -12.26 25.56 -17.84
CA GLY A 17 -11.15 24.74 -17.34
C GLY A 17 -11.28 24.38 -15.85
N LEU A 18 -11.98 25.20 -15.06
CA LEU A 18 -12.31 24.87 -13.67
C LEU A 18 -13.34 23.74 -13.60
N GLN A 19 -14.36 23.78 -14.44
CA GLN A 19 -15.38 22.76 -14.52
C GLN A 19 -14.78 21.43 -14.96
N GLU A 20 -13.92 21.43 -15.99
CA GLU A 20 -13.23 20.21 -16.45
C GLU A 20 -12.34 19.58 -15.35
N LYS A 21 -11.60 20.38 -14.59
CA LYS A 21 -10.79 19.89 -13.45
C LYS A 21 -11.65 19.35 -12.32
N LEU A 22 -12.78 19.98 -12.04
CA LEU A 22 -13.71 19.52 -11.01
C LEU A 22 -14.38 18.21 -11.43
N ASP A 23 -14.85 18.11 -12.67
CA ASP A 23 -15.49 16.92 -13.22
C ASP A 23 -14.54 15.71 -13.18
N LYS A 24 -13.28 15.89 -13.60
CA LYS A 24 -12.26 14.83 -13.52
C LYS A 24 -11.95 14.39 -12.09
N GLU A 25 -11.91 15.31 -11.13
CA GLU A 25 -11.66 14.97 -9.73
C GLU A 25 -12.90 14.33 -9.08
N LEU A 26 -14.10 14.72 -9.48
CA LEU A 26 -15.34 14.08 -9.06
C LEU A 26 -15.45 12.65 -9.60
N GLU A 27 -15.11 12.42 -10.87
CA GLU A 27 -15.08 11.10 -11.49
C GLU A 27 -14.19 10.13 -10.69
N LYS A 28 -12.97 10.54 -10.34
CA LYS A 28 -12.07 9.75 -9.48
C LYS A 28 -12.63 9.49 -8.09
N VAL A 29 -13.37 10.44 -7.52
CA VAL A 29 -14.02 10.26 -6.21
C VAL A 29 -15.15 9.25 -6.33
N PHE A 30 -15.94 9.29 -7.41
CA PHE A 30 -17.00 8.32 -7.66
C PHE A 30 -16.43 6.92 -7.91
N ASP A 31 -15.38 6.79 -8.71
CA ASP A 31 -14.66 5.52 -8.91
C ASP A 31 -14.15 4.98 -7.58
N ASN A 32 -13.58 5.84 -6.72
CA ASN A 32 -13.16 5.46 -5.38
C ASN A 32 -14.32 5.12 -4.43
N ILE A 33 -15.56 5.56 -4.68
CA ILE A 33 -16.75 5.16 -3.89
C ILE A 33 -17.29 3.82 -4.36
N LEU A 34 -17.28 3.59 -5.68
CA LEU A 34 -17.77 2.37 -6.32
C LEU A 34 -16.77 1.21 -6.22
N ASP A 35 -15.52 1.50 -5.87
CA ASP A 35 -14.49 0.48 -5.60
C ASP A 35 -14.83 -0.34 -4.35
N LEU A 36 -15.16 -1.62 -4.57
CA LEU A 36 -15.43 -2.63 -3.54
C LEU A 36 -14.24 -2.85 -2.59
N ASN A 37 -13.03 -2.44 -2.98
CA ASN A 37 -11.82 -2.50 -2.18
C ASN A 37 -11.60 -1.24 -1.35
N THR A 38 -12.60 -0.39 -1.16
CA THR A 38 -12.54 0.78 -0.28
C THR A 38 -13.68 0.73 0.74
N ASP A 39 -13.50 1.33 1.92
CA ASP A 39 -14.60 1.43 2.88
C ASP A 39 -15.74 2.30 2.32
N ALA A 40 -16.91 1.69 2.15
CA ALA A 40 -18.12 2.34 1.66
C ALA A 40 -18.58 3.50 2.55
N LYS A 41 -18.25 3.48 3.86
CA LYS A 41 -18.61 4.53 4.82
C LYS A 41 -17.53 5.60 5.00
N ALA A 42 -16.36 5.44 4.38
CA ALA A 42 -15.27 6.40 4.50
C ALA A 42 -15.61 7.75 3.86
N LYS A 43 -15.31 8.83 4.58
CA LYS A 43 -15.57 10.20 4.11
C LYS A 43 -14.52 10.61 3.08
N ARG A 44 -14.95 10.90 1.84
CA ARG A 44 -14.13 11.48 0.77
C ARG A 44 -14.32 12.99 0.74
N LYS A 45 -13.26 13.74 0.46
CA LYS A 45 -13.28 15.22 0.46
C LYS A 45 -12.73 15.75 -0.85
N VAL A 46 -13.44 16.69 -1.46
CA VAL A 46 -12.92 17.50 -2.57
C VAL A 46 -12.79 18.93 -2.04
N THR A 47 -11.60 19.51 -2.19
CA THR A 47 -11.31 20.89 -1.78
C THR A 47 -10.93 21.70 -3.02
N ILE A 48 -11.66 22.79 -3.25
CA ILE A 48 -11.35 23.77 -4.29
C ILE A 48 -10.70 24.96 -3.58
N THR A 49 -9.47 25.28 -3.94
CA THR A 49 -8.75 26.44 -3.43
C THR A 49 -8.66 27.48 -4.56
N LEU A 50 -9.29 28.64 -4.34
CA LEU A 50 -9.14 29.83 -5.19
C LEU A 50 -8.19 30.81 -4.49
N THR A 51 -7.07 31.12 -5.14
CA THR A 51 -6.11 32.11 -4.65
C THR A 51 -6.17 33.31 -5.58
N MET A 52 -6.52 34.48 -5.03
CA MET A 52 -6.58 35.74 -5.76
C MET A 52 -5.53 36.70 -5.24
N SER A 53 -4.73 37.27 -6.13
CA SER A 53 -3.78 38.35 -5.82
C SER A 53 -4.00 39.49 -6.81
N ALA A 54 -4.18 40.71 -6.30
CA ALA A 54 -4.30 41.90 -7.13
C ALA A 54 -2.94 42.59 -7.25
N ASN A 55 -2.67 43.23 -8.40
CA ASN A 55 -1.55 44.15 -8.52
C ASN A 55 -1.74 45.40 -7.64
N GLU A 56 -0.68 46.18 -7.40
CA GLU A 56 -0.72 47.35 -6.50
C GLU A 56 -1.79 48.38 -6.90
N GLU A 57 -2.07 48.50 -8.20
CA GLU A 57 -3.10 49.39 -8.76
C GLU A 57 -4.52 48.83 -8.67
N ARG A 58 -4.69 47.56 -8.26
CA ARG A 58 -5.95 46.81 -8.19
C ARG A 58 -6.71 46.74 -9.52
N THR A 59 -6.00 46.83 -10.63
CA THR A 59 -6.53 46.81 -11.99
C THR A 59 -6.56 45.42 -12.59
N VAL A 60 -5.67 44.53 -12.13
CA VAL A 60 -5.57 43.14 -12.58
C VAL A 60 -5.61 42.23 -11.36
N VAL A 61 -6.45 41.21 -11.41
CA VAL A 61 -6.55 40.16 -10.38
C VAL A 61 -6.05 38.86 -10.98
N ASP A 62 -4.87 38.42 -10.54
CA ASP A 62 -4.38 37.08 -10.83
C ASP A 62 -5.16 36.09 -9.98
N THR A 63 -5.85 35.17 -10.65
CA THR A 63 -6.62 34.13 -9.97
C THR A 63 -6.04 32.77 -10.35
N THR A 64 -5.50 32.06 -9.36
CA THR A 64 -5.04 30.69 -9.50
C THR A 64 -6.01 29.73 -8.81
N MET A 65 -6.24 28.58 -9.43
CA MET A 65 -7.25 27.61 -9.00
C MET A 65 -6.64 26.22 -8.88
N GLU A 66 -6.74 25.64 -7.69
CA GLU A 66 -6.30 24.28 -7.40
C GLU A 66 -7.46 23.43 -6.88
N VAL A 67 -7.69 22.27 -7.49
CA VAL A 67 -8.64 21.27 -7.01
C VAL A 67 -7.84 20.09 -6.47
N LYS A 68 -8.03 19.73 -5.20
CA LYS A 68 -7.39 18.59 -4.55
C LYS A 68 -8.45 17.67 -3.96
N SER A 69 -8.36 16.39 -4.28
CA SER A 69 -9.22 15.33 -3.72
C SER A 69 -8.46 14.53 -2.65
N LYS A 70 -9.19 14.09 -1.62
CA LYS A 70 -8.73 13.13 -0.63
C LYS A 70 -9.66 11.92 -0.68
N PHE A 71 -9.09 10.81 -1.14
CA PHE A 71 -9.78 9.52 -1.29
C PHE A 71 -9.83 8.74 0.01
N ALA A 72 -10.74 7.75 0.07
CA ALA A 72 -10.62 6.70 1.07
C ALA A 72 -9.37 5.87 0.72
N PRO A 73 -8.50 5.54 1.71
CA PRO A 73 -7.43 4.61 1.45
C PRO A 73 -8.06 3.29 0.96
N GLN A 74 -7.49 2.72 -0.10
CA GLN A 74 -7.84 1.35 -0.47
C GLN A 74 -7.59 0.45 0.74
N ASN A 75 -8.49 -0.51 0.95
CA ASN A 75 -8.27 -1.62 1.84
C ASN A 75 -6.90 -2.20 1.47
N GLY A 76 -5.97 -2.23 2.42
CA GLY A 76 -4.62 -2.70 2.14
C GLY A 76 -4.64 -4.16 1.72
N VAL A 77 -4.49 -4.43 0.43
CA VAL A 77 -4.31 -5.78 -0.08
C VAL A 77 -2.81 -5.99 -0.34
N ALA A 78 -2.30 -7.12 0.17
CA ALA A 78 -1.00 -7.75 -0.12
C ALA A 78 0.27 -7.39 0.70
N THR A 79 0.25 -6.61 1.79
CA THR A 79 1.48 -6.52 2.63
C THR A 79 1.72 -7.80 3.45
N THR A 80 0.69 -8.36 4.07
CA THR A 80 0.83 -9.60 4.86
C THR A 80 1.11 -10.83 3.99
N ILE A 81 0.51 -10.89 2.79
CA ILE A 81 0.66 -12.01 1.85
C ILE A 81 2.08 -12.02 1.26
N LEU A 82 2.57 -10.88 0.76
CA LEU A 82 3.95 -10.78 0.26
C LEU A 82 4.99 -11.04 1.35
N ARG A 83 4.75 -10.54 2.57
CA ARG A 83 5.63 -10.80 3.72
C ARG A 83 5.69 -12.29 4.06
N MET A 84 4.56 -13.00 4.01
CA MET A 84 4.50 -14.43 4.31
C MET A 84 5.21 -15.29 3.24
N ILE A 85 5.04 -14.96 1.96
CA ILE A 85 5.73 -15.65 0.86
C ILE A 85 7.25 -15.46 0.99
N GLU A 86 7.68 -14.23 1.26
CA GLU A 86 9.10 -13.91 1.45
C GLU A 86 9.67 -14.59 2.71
N GLU A 87 8.90 -14.62 3.79
CA GLU A 87 9.23 -15.34 5.03
C GLU A 87 9.41 -16.84 4.77
N TYR A 88 8.50 -17.49 4.02
CA TYR A 88 8.64 -18.89 3.62
C TYR A 88 9.92 -19.14 2.82
N LYS A 89 10.20 -18.29 1.80
CA LYS A 89 11.38 -18.42 0.95
C LYS A 89 12.68 -18.31 1.75
N GLN A 90 12.80 -17.28 2.59
CA GLN A 90 13.99 -17.08 3.43
C GLN A 90 14.16 -18.19 4.46
N LEU A 91 13.07 -18.65 5.09
CA LEU A 91 13.12 -19.75 6.04
C LEU A 91 13.56 -21.06 5.36
N LYS A 92 13.03 -21.36 4.18
CA LYS A 92 13.37 -22.56 3.40
C LYS A 92 14.85 -22.58 3.03
N GLU A 93 15.38 -21.45 2.56
CA GLU A 93 16.80 -21.33 2.24
C GLU A 93 17.69 -21.56 3.48
N ARG A 94 17.35 -20.93 4.62
CA ARG A 94 18.11 -21.11 5.88
C ARG A 94 18.01 -22.55 6.39
N THR A 95 16.84 -23.18 6.28
CA THR A 95 16.62 -24.57 6.68
C THR A 95 17.50 -25.51 5.86
N ASN A 96 17.55 -25.32 4.54
CA ASN A 96 18.39 -26.13 3.64
C ASN A 96 19.89 -25.97 3.96
N LYS A 97 20.34 -24.73 4.20
CA LYS A 97 21.73 -24.46 4.60
C LYS A 97 22.09 -25.14 5.93
N LEU A 98 21.19 -25.06 6.90
CA LEU A 98 21.39 -25.70 8.20
C LEU A 98 21.39 -27.24 8.06
N SER A 99 20.47 -27.81 7.27
CA SER A 99 20.43 -29.24 6.96
C SER A 99 21.75 -29.72 6.33
N LEU A 100 22.30 -28.95 5.38
CA LEU A 100 23.57 -29.28 4.73
C LEU A 100 24.73 -29.24 5.73
N MET A 101 24.77 -28.22 6.60
CA MET A 101 25.79 -28.10 7.63
C MET A 101 25.73 -29.27 8.63
N ILE A 102 24.53 -29.65 9.08
CA ILE A 102 24.32 -30.80 9.97
C ILE A 102 24.76 -32.09 9.27
N SER A 103 24.40 -32.28 8.00
CA SER A 103 24.85 -33.44 7.22
C SER A 103 26.37 -33.51 7.13
N ASN A 104 27.04 -32.39 6.83
CA ASN A 104 28.50 -32.32 6.74
C ASN A 104 29.18 -32.62 8.07
N TYR A 105 28.56 -32.24 9.20
CA TYR A 105 29.04 -32.61 10.53
C TYR A 105 29.05 -34.13 10.72
N TYR A 106 27.95 -34.83 10.40
CA TYR A 106 27.86 -36.28 10.56
C TYR A 106 28.75 -37.06 9.58
N VAL A 107 28.95 -36.55 8.36
CA VAL A 107 29.84 -37.17 7.36
C VAL A 107 31.31 -36.82 7.62
N GLY A 108 31.60 -35.91 8.57
CA GLY A 108 32.96 -35.51 8.92
C GLY A 108 33.64 -34.61 7.88
N THR A 109 32.86 -33.95 7.02
CA THR A 109 33.34 -33.04 5.96
C THR A 109 33.28 -31.56 6.37
N LEU A 110 32.84 -31.26 7.59
CA LEU A 110 32.78 -29.90 8.10
C LEU A 110 34.19 -29.34 8.33
N ASP A 111 34.47 -28.20 7.70
CA ASP A 111 35.78 -27.53 7.69
C ASP A 111 36.09 -26.74 8.97
N PHE A 112 35.15 -26.69 9.91
CA PHE A 112 35.31 -26.03 11.19
C PHE A 112 34.74 -26.83 12.36
N LYS A 113 35.24 -26.53 13.56
CA LYS A 113 34.72 -27.08 14.81
C LYS A 113 33.49 -26.31 15.28
N LEU A 114 32.39 -27.01 15.50
CA LEU A 114 31.18 -26.42 16.09
C LEU A 114 31.47 -25.89 17.50
N LYS A 115 30.97 -24.67 17.78
CA LYS A 115 31.00 -24.07 19.12
C LYS A 115 29.73 -24.38 19.91
N CYS A 116 28.61 -24.57 19.23
CA CYS A 116 27.34 -24.99 19.82
C CYS A 116 27.18 -26.52 19.72
N PRO A 117 26.43 -27.14 20.66
CA PRO A 117 26.07 -28.55 20.58
C PRO A 117 25.32 -28.86 19.28
N ILE A 118 25.59 -30.02 18.67
CA ILE A 118 24.95 -30.42 17.41
C ILE A 118 23.44 -30.64 17.63
N GLU A 119 23.05 -31.16 18.79
CA GLU A 119 21.66 -31.45 19.16
C GLU A 119 20.80 -30.17 19.18
N LEU A 120 21.41 -29.03 19.53
CA LEU A 120 20.74 -27.74 19.49
C LEU A 120 20.45 -27.30 18.04
N LEU A 121 21.39 -27.53 17.14
CA LEU A 121 21.25 -27.22 15.71
C LEU A 121 20.24 -28.15 15.03
N GLU A 122 20.19 -29.42 15.41
CA GLU A 122 19.15 -30.37 14.97
C GLU A 122 17.77 -29.93 15.44
N THR A 123 17.64 -29.53 16.71
CA THR A 123 16.39 -29.00 17.26
C THR A 123 15.95 -27.73 16.53
N GLN A 124 16.91 -26.84 16.23
CA GLN A 124 16.66 -25.65 15.41
C GLN A 124 16.14 -26.03 14.02
N HIS A 125 16.81 -26.96 13.32
CA HIS A 125 16.40 -27.44 12.01
C HIS A 125 14.99 -28.04 12.03
N TYR A 126 14.70 -28.89 13.02
CA TYR A 126 13.37 -29.48 13.20
C TYR A 126 12.29 -28.42 13.38
N THR A 127 12.56 -27.42 14.23
CA THR A 127 11.63 -26.31 14.47
C THR A 127 11.37 -25.49 13.21
N MET A 128 12.41 -25.25 12.40
CA MET A 128 12.28 -24.55 11.13
C MET A 128 11.46 -25.35 10.11
N CYS A 129 11.66 -26.67 10.01
CA CYS A 129 10.84 -27.55 9.19
C CYS A 129 9.37 -27.55 9.62
N ALA A 130 9.11 -27.61 10.94
CA ALA A 130 7.76 -27.52 11.47
C ALA A 130 7.11 -26.17 11.13
N TYR A 131 7.86 -25.07 11.21
CA TYR A 131 7.35 -23.76 10.86
C TYR A 131 7.07 -23.61 9.35
N LEU A 132 7.91 -24.17 8.47
CA LEU A 132 7.61 -24.25 7.04
C LEU A 132 6.27 -24.97 6.77
N LYS A 133 6.00 -26.07 7.48
CA LYS A 133 4.74 -26.80 7.36
C LYS A 133 3.53 -25.98 7.80
N ILE A 134 3.68 -25.19 8.86
CA ILE A 134 2.63 -24.24 9.30
C ILE A 134 2.36 -23.19 8.23
N LEU A 135 3.41 -22.65 7.60
CA LEU A 135 3.27 -21.67 6.52
C LEU A 135 2.60 -22.28 5.28
N GLU A 136 2.91 -23.53 4.93
CA GLU A 136 2.24 -24.27 3.85
C GLU A 136 0.74 -24.44 4.13
N GLN A 137 0.38 -24.93 5.33
CA GLN A 137 -1.02 -25.08 5.73
C GLN A 137 -1.77 -23.75 5.75
N ARG A 138 -1.12 -22.69 6.25
CA ARG A 138 -1.70 -21.36 6.27
C ARG A 138 -1.96 -20.85 4.86
N ALA A 139 -1.06 -21.11 3.91
CA ALA A 139 -1.23 -20.73 2.52
C ALA A 139 -2.39 -21.50 1.85
N GLU A 140 -2.55 -22.79 2.16
CA GLU A 140 -3.73 -23.56 1.72
C GLU A 140 -5.04 -22.94 2.23
N ILE A 141 -5.10 -22.58 3.52
CA ILE A 141 -6.29 -21.94 4.12
C ILE A 141 -6.56 -20.55 3.54
N GLU A 142 -5.50 -19.77 3.29
CA GLU A 142 -5.58 -18.41 2.75
C GLU A 142 -5.64 -18.37 1.20
N ASN A 143 -5.64 -19.54 0.53
CA ASN A 143 -5.58 -19.68 -0.94
C ASN A 143 -4.42 -18.90 -1.59
N ILE A 144 -3.22 -19.05 -1.03
CA ILE A 144 -1.98 -18.41 -1.49
C ILE A 144 -1.12 -19.43 -2.25
N GLU A 145 -0.70 -19.10 -3.46
CA GLU A 145 0.28 -19.88 -4.24
C GLU A 145 1.72 -19.40 -3.97
N PHE A 146 2.68 -20.32 -3.92
CA PHE A 146 4.11 -20.07 -3.63
C PHE A 146 5.00 -20.11 -4.88
#